data_AF-A0A2V8RPQ5-F1
#
_entry.id   AF-A0A2V8RPQ5-F1
#
_cell.length_a   1.000
_cell.length_b   1.000
_cell.length_c   1.000
_cell.angle_alpha   90.00
_cell.angle_beta   90.00
_cell.angle_gamma   90.00
#
_symmetry.space_group_name_H-M   'P 1'
#
loop_
_entity.id
_entity.type
_entity.pdbx_description
1 polymer ?
#
loop_
_entity_poly.entity_id
_entity_poly.type
_entity_poly.pdbx_seq_one_letter_code
_entity_poly.pdbx_strand_id
1 'polypeptide(L)'
;MSYNSARQTPNASAFAPSEFQAEGDKHILVVDDEEGVRNLFASFLSESFDCTTAASAEEALLLLAARPYALVISDVMMPGRNGIELLREVVARYPDTVVVMCSGIDRTQRVLDAVRLGAYDYLVKPCDLDVLAMTVERALERRSLLRAARQYKLDIERSNDELRRSKAELERLQTQIIQSEKMASLGQLAAGVAHELNNPAGFIYGNMEILDECTRGLACLLAFYEAVPLAPDLAARARRIEEEVDYGHALSDLRSIIADCREGAERIRDVVQNLRTFSRLDEAEFKKVDIHEGLESTLRLLARYYSADGVRLSRDYAELPPVDCFAGQLNQVWLNLLVNAAQAARAGGEVRITTRRDGQMAVVRVSDDGQGIAPEDLKRIFDPFFTTKPVGEGTGLGLSVTYSIVERHRGTISVESTPGHGATFTVSIPIDAPRDAEGAEGQTHQR
;
A
#
# COMPACT_ATOMS: atom_id res chain seq x y z
N MET A 1 4.05 35.22 39.54
CA MET A 1 5.11 34.32 40.07
C MET A 1 5.70 33.57 38.90
N SER A 2 7.01 33.74 38.73
CA SER A 2 7.86 33.10 37.72
C SER A 2 7.87 31.57 37.87
N TYR A 3 7.84 30.80 36.77
CA TYR A 3 9.00 30.00 36.34
C TYR A 3 8.79 29.29 34.99
N ASN A 4 9.91 29.26 34.28
CA ASN A 4 10.32 28.73 32.98
C ASN A 4 10.19 27.18 32.81
N SER A 5 9.93 26.71 31.58
CA SER A 5 10.70 25.65 30.87
C SER A 5 10.07 25.38 29.47
N ALA A 6 10.67 25.90 28.40
CA ALA A 6 11.61 25.21 27.52
C ALA A 6 11.00 24.05 26.70
N ARG A 7 10.43 24.37 25.51
CA ARG A 7 10.36 23.43 24.39
C ARG A 7 11.41 23.83 23.35
N GLN A 8 12.44 22.99 23.27
CA GLN A 8 13.46 23.01 22.23
C GLN A 8 12.80 22.79 20.87
N THR A 9 12.96 23.76 19.97
CA THR A 9 12.85 23.57 18.53
C THR A 9 14.11 22.85 18.03
N PRO A 10 14.03 21.87 17.12
CA PRO A 10 15.23 21.26 16.56
C PRO A 10 15.90 22.26 15.62
N ASN A 11 17.14 22.60 15.98
CA ASN A 11 18.22 23.15 15.16
C ASN A 11 17.89 23.52 13.71
N ALA A 12 17.72 24.82 13.46
CA ALA A 12 18.30 25.44 12.28
C ALA A 12 19.83 25.37 12.43
N SER A 13 20.45 24.24 12.06
CA SER A 13 21.91 24.16 12.05
C SER A 13 22.41 25.06 10.92
N ALA A 14 23.00 26.17 11.33
CA ALA A 14 23.74 27.09 10.51
C ALA A 14 24.63 26.34 9.51
N PHE A 15 24.48 26.70 8.24
CA PHE A 15 25.37 26.35 7.16
C PHE A 15 26.76 26.91 7.46
N ALA A 16 27.57 26.15 8.17
CA ALA A 16 29.01 26.30 8.10
C ALA A 16 29.46 25.56 6.82
N PRO A 17 29.99 26.24 5.79
CA PRO A 17 30.72 25.53 4.75
C PRO A 17 31.84 24.75 5.44
N SER A 18 31.93 23.45 5.17
CA SER A 18 32.91 22.59 5.82
C SER A 18 34.32 23.16 5.57
N GLU A 19 35.15 23.27 6.61
CA GLU A 19 36.49 23.90 6.56
C GLU A 19 37.39 23.37 5.42
N PHE A 20 37.17 22.15 4.94
CA PHE A 20 37.87 21.56 3.80
C PHE A 20 37.48 22.12 2.41
N GLN A 21 36.33 22.81 2.28
CA GLN A 21 35.86 23.38 1.01
C GLN A 21 36.50 24.75 0.71
N ALA A 22 37.09 25.41 1.71
CA ALA A 22 37.72 26.73 1.56
C ALA A 22 39.17 26.68 1.03
N GLU A 23 39.90 25.58 1.20
CA GLU A 23 41.32 25.47 0.76
C GLU A 23 41.47 25.40 -0.76
N GLY A 24 40.62 24.63 -1.45
CA GLY A 24 40.66 24.46 -2.92
C GLY A 24 40.17 25.66 -3.73
N ASP A 25 39.70 26.72 -3.07
CA ASP A 25 39.23 27.96 -3.71
C ASP A 25 40.33 29.01 -3.86
N LYS A 26 41.48 28.81 -3.21
CA LYS A 26 42.64 29.70 -3.31
C LYS A 26 43.74 29.19 -4.22
N HIS A 27 43.70 27.92 -4.64
CA HIS A 27 44.74 27.34 -5.46
C HIS A 27 44.58 27.72 -6.94
N ILE A 28 45.55 28.46 -7.46
CA ILE A 28 45.64 28.83 -8.88
C ILE A 28 46.83 28.13 -9.51
N LEU A 29 46.65 27.58 -10.70
CA LEU A 29 47.72 26.98 -11.49
C LEU A 29 48.06 27.91 -12.66
N VAL A 30 49.30 28.39 -12.70
CA VAL A 30 49.84 29.22 -13.79
C VAL A 30 50.71 28.34 -14.68
N VAL A 31 50.30 28.18 -15.94
CA VAL A 31 50.94 27.30 -16.92
C VAL A 31 51.46 28.14 -18.08
N ASP A 32 52.77 28.13 -18.24
CA ASP A 32 53.46 28.97 -19.23
C ASP A 32 54.85 28.38 -19.47
N ASP A 33 55.33 28.29 -20.70
CA ASP A 33 56.69 27.81 -20.98
C ASP A 33 57.74 28.89 -20.67
N GLU A 34 57.37 30.17 -20.75
CA GLU A 34 58.24 31.29 -20.46
C GLU A 34 58.36 31.54 -18.94
N GLU A 35 59.52 31.24 -18.37
CA GLU A 35 59.77 31.36 -16.92
C GLU A 35 59.54 32.78 -16.37
N GLY A 36 59.90 33.80 -17.14
CA GLY A 36 59.71 35.19 -16.74
C GLY A 36 58.23 35.54 -16.56
N VAL A 37 57.37 35.15 -17.51
CA VAL A 37 55.93 35.41 -17.45
C VAL A 37 55.26 34.57 -16.38
N ARG A 38 55.64 33.28 -16.29
CA ARG A 38 55.15 32.36 -15.26
C ARG A 38 55.39 32.88 -13.85
N ASN A 39 56.61 33.31 -13.56
CA ASN A 39 57.00 33.82 -12.24
C ASN A 39 56.39 35.20 -11.96
N LEU A 40 56.24 36.06 -12.98
CA LEU A 40 55.57 37.36 -12.83
C LEU A 40 54.10 37.20 -12.42
N PHE A 41 53.34 36.38 -13.14
CA PHE A 41 51.92 36.13 -12.84
C PHE A 41 51.75 35.43 -11.50
N ALA A 42 52.57 34.42 -11.20
CA ALA A 42 52.51 33.72 -9.92
C ALA A 42 52.88 34.64 -8.75
N SER A 43 53.92 35.46 -8.88
CA SER A 43 54.33 36.39 -7.83
C SER A 43 53.26 37.44 -7.55
N PHE A 44 52.65 38.01 -8.59
CA PHE A 44 51.61 39.01 -8.41
C PHE A 44 50.33 38.41 -7.78
N LEU A 45 49.89 37.25 -8.25
CA LEU A 45 48.70 36.58 -7.71
C LEU A 45 48.93 35.96 -6.32
N SER A 46 50.19 35.72 -5.93
CA SER A 46 50.53 35.14 -4.62
C SER A 46 50.14 36.02 -3.42
N GLU A 47 49.84 37.31 -3.64
CA GLU A 47 49.35 38.20 -2.59
C GLU A 47 47.94 37.81 -2.10
N SER A 48 47.13 37.19 -2.96
CA SER A 48 45.73 36.83 -2.67
C SER A 48 45.41 35.34 -2.83
N PHE A 49 46.26 34.58 -3.53
CA PHE A 49 46.00 33.20 -3.93
C PHE A 49 47.23 32.30 -3.76
N ASP A 50 47.00 31.01 -3.53
CA ASP A 50 48.06 30.01 -3.47
C ASP A 50 48.43 29.54 -4.88
N CYS A 51 49.45 30.16 -5.45
CA CYS A 51 49.86 29.92 -6.83
C CYS A 51 50.81 28.72 -6.94
N THR A 52 50.52 27.82 -7.89
CA THR A 52 51.46 26.80 -8.37
C THR A 52 51.81 27.11 -9.81
N THR A 53 53.04 26.82 -10.20
CA THR A 53 53.51 27.04 -11.57
C THR A 53 53.77 25.70 -12.26
N ALA A 54 53.54 25.67 -13.57
CA ALA A 54 53.90 24.56 -14.45
C ALA A 54 54.51 25.10 -15.74
N ALA A 55 55.58 24.47 -16.23
CA ALA A 55 56.27 24.87 -17.45
C ALA A 55 55.69 24.23 -18.72
N SER A 56 54.77 23.27 -18.57
CA SER A 56 54.16 22.53 -19.69
C SER A 56 52.74 22.05 -19.34
N ALA A 57 51.96 21.71 -20.37
CA ALA A 57 50.63 21.14 -20.18
C ALA A 57 50.66 19.75 -19.51
N GLU A 58 51.70 18.94 -19.75
CA GLU A 58 51.89 17.65 -19.09
C GLU A 58 52.09 17.81 -17.59
N GLU A 59 52.94 18.75 -17.18
CA GLU A 59 53.17 19.06 -15.78
C GLU A 59 51.89 19.61 -15.13
N ALA A 60 51.16 20.47 -15.83
CA ALA A 60 49.88 21.00 -15.35
C ALA A 60 48.85 19.89 -15.07
N LEU A 61 48.75 18.88 -15.95
CA LEU A 61 47.85 17.75 -15.77
C LEU A 61 48.25 16.84 -14.60
N LEU A 62 49.56 16.66 -14.36
CA LEU A 62 50.04 15.93 -13.19
C LEU A 62 49.64 16.65 -11.89
N LEU A 63 49.77 17.98 -11.86
CA LEU A 63 49.38 18.80 -10.71
C LEU A 63 47.86 18.77 -10.49
N LEU A 64 47.06 18.92 -11.55
CA LEU A 64 45.59 18.82 -11.49
C LEU A 64 45.11 17.44 -11.01
N ALA A 65 45.87 16.38 -11.28
CA ALA A 65 45.58 15.04 -10.76
C ALA A 65 45.95 14.89 -9.27
N ALA A 66 46.99 15.61 -8.81
CA ALA A 66 47.46 15.54 -7.44
C ALA A 66 46.58 16.31 -6.45
N ARG A 67 46.01 17.46 -6.87
CA ARG A 67 45.14 18.29 -6.02
C ARG A 67 44.15 19.14 -6.83
N PRO A 68 43.03 19.57 -6.23
CA PRO A 68 42.07 20.43 -6.92
C PRO A 68 42.60 21.88 -7.06
N TYR A 69 42.30 22.49 -8.20
CA TYR A 69 42.60 23.89 -8.49
C TYR A 69 41.32 24.66 -8.81
N ALA A 70 41.29 25.92 -8.38
CA ALA A 70 40.19 26.83 -8.62
C ALA A 70 40.19 27.39 -10.03
N LEU A 71 41.37 27.76 -10.49
CA LEU A 71 41.61 28.40 -11.76
C LEU A 71 42.91 27.87 -12.37
N VAL A 72 42.89 27.62 -13.67
CA VAL A 72 44.11 27.44 -14.48
C VAL A 72 44.26 28.64 -15.40
N ILE A 73 45.42 29.28 -15.34
CA ILE A 73 45.83 30.31 -16.28
C ILE A 73 46.83 29.64 -17.21
N SER A 74 46.52 29.48 -18.49
CA SER A 74 47.37 28.73 -19.43
C SER A 74 47.76 29.58 -20.61
N ASP A 75 49.05 29.60 -20.94
CA ASP A 75 49.48 30.08 -22.26
C ASP A 75 48.88 29.20 -23.37
N VAL A 76 48.55 29.82 -24.50
CA VAL A 76 47.99 29.12 -25.66
C VAL A 76 49.05 28.30 -26.40
N MET A 77 50.30 28.76 -26.45
CA MET A 77 51.39 28.22 -27.26
C MET A 77 52.55 27.73 -26.39
N MET A 78 52.50 26.46 -26.01
CA MET A 78 53.59 25.79 -25.30
C MET A 78 54.23 24.70 -26.15
N PRO A 79 55.51 24.35 -25.95
CA PRO A 79 56.16 23.21 -26.58
C PRO A 79 55.45 21.90 -26.24
N GLY A 80 55.27 21.02 -27.23
CA GLY A 80 54.56 19.75 -27.04
C GLY A 80 53.04 19.95 -27.06
N ARG A 81 52.36 19.62 -25.96
CA ARG A 81 50.90 19.78 -25.84
C ARG A 81 50.55 21.25 -25.57
N ASN A 82 49.77 21.84 -26.47
CA ASN A 82 49.41 23.25 -26.41
C ASN A 82 48.31 23.53 -25.35
N GLY A 83 48.12 24.80 -24.99
CA GLY A 83 47.15 25.19 -23.97
C GLY A 83 45.69 24.95 -24.33
N ILE A 84 45.34 24.88 -25.61
CA ILE A 84 43.97 24.56 -26.05
C ILE A 84 43.66 23.08 -25.81
N GLU A 85 44.65 22.20 -25.99
CA GLU A 85 44.54 20.78 -25.65
C GLU A 85 44.44 20.57 -24.14
N LEU A 86 45.19 21.36 -23.36
CA LEU A 86 45.04 21.40 -21.90
C LEU A 86 43.61 21.82 -21.50
N LEU A 87 43.09 22.91 -22.08
CA LEU A 87 41.72 23.39 -21.83
C LEU A 87 40.68 22.28 -22.06
N ARG A 88 40.75 21.55 -23.17
CA ARG A 88 39.80 20.46 -23.45
C ARG A 88 39.85 19.38 -22.37
N GLU A 89 41.04 19.01 -21.93
CA GLU A 89 41.21 18.00 -20.89
C GLU A 89 40.69 18.49 -19.54
N VAL A 90 40.92 19.77 -19.21
CA VAL A 90 40.44 20.40 -17.98
C VAL A 90 38.91 20.47 -17.97
N VAL A 91 38.29 20.97 -19.04
CA VAL A 91 36.83 21.06 -19.15
C VAL A 91 36.17 19.68 -19.08
N ALA A 92 36.81 18.64 -19.65
CA ALA A 92 36.27 17.28 -19.65
C ALA A 92 36.40 16.56 -18.30
N ARG A 93 37.53 16.74 -17.59
CA ARG A 93 37.86 15.95 -16.38
C ARG A 93 37.66 16.72 -15.07
N TYR A 94 37.69 18.05 -15.12
CA TYR A 94 37.65 18.93 -13.96
C TYR A 94 36.58 20.01 -14.17
N PRO A 95 35.28 19.65 -14.15
CA PRO A 95 34.14 20.53 -14.48
C PRO A 95 33.90 21.68 -13.48
N ASP A 96 34.76 21.74 -12.48
CA ASP A 96 34.76 22.65 -11.36
C ASP A 96 35.98 23.57 -11.38
N THR A 97 36.89 23.42 -12.33
CA THR A 97 38.07 24.27 -12.50
C THR A 97 37.83 25.21 -13.68
N VAL A 98 37.99 26.51 -13.43
CA VAL A 98 37.86 27.50 -14.50
C VAL A 98 39.19 27.66 -15.22
N VAL A 99 39.16 27.96 -16.53
CA VAL A 99 40.38 28.15 -17.33
C VAL A 99 40.37 29.53 -17.97
N VAL A 100 41.45 30.29 -17.77
CA VAL A 100 41.74 31.55 -18.47
C VAL A 100 42.93 31.32 -19.39
N MET A 101 42.78 31.69 -20.65
CA MET A 101 43.84 31.51 -21.66
C MET A 101 44.67 32.79 -21.82
N CYS A 102 45.98 32.68 -21.95
CA CYS A 102 46.85 33.81 -22.28
C CYS A 102 47.46 33.64 -23.68
N SER A 103 47.45 34.69 -24.49
CA SER A 103 47.93 34.66 -25.88
C SER A 103 48.77 35.90 -26.20
N GLY A 104 49.75 35.76 -27.10
CA GLY A 104 50.45 36.92 -27.67
C GLY A 104 49.57 37.78 -28.58
N ILE A 105 50.06 39.00 -28.91
CA ILE A 105 49.39 40.10 -29.63
C ILE A 105 48.80 39.70 -31.00
N ASP A 106 49.33 38.66 -31.64
CA ASP A 106 48.97 38.31 -33.02
C ASP A 106 48.20 37.00 -33.09
N ARG A 107 46.85 37.07 -33.16
CA ARG A 107 45.92 36.21 -33.95
C ARG A 107 44.50 36.13 -33.36
N THR A 108 43.57 36.81 -34.02
CA THR A 108 42.13 36.90 -33.66
C THR A 108 41.36 35.58 -33.83
N GLN A 109 41.82 34.65 -34.68
CA GLN A 109 41.05 33.42 -35.01
C GLN A 109 41.02 32.39 -33.85
N ARG A 110 42.11 32.23 -33.10
CA ARG A 110 42.24 31.17 -32.07
C ARG A 110 41.62 31.54 -30.72
N VAL A 111 41.42 32.84 -30.48
CA VAL A 111 40.68 33.34 -29.30
C VAL A 111 39.23 32.85 -29.32
N LEU A 112 38.59 32.87 -30.50
CA LEU A 112 37.22 32.39 -30.68
C LEU A 112 37.09 30.87 -30.43
N ASP A 113 38.10 30.11 -30.83
CA ASP A 113 38.12 28.66 -30.63
C ASP A 113 38.26 28.29 -29.15
N ALA A 114 39.09 29.01 -28.39
CA ALA A 114 39.26 28.79 -26.96
C ALA A 114 37.97 29.08 -26.16
N VAL A 115 37.29 30.18 -26.44
CA VAL A 115 36.01 30.53 -25.79
C VAL A 115 34.92 29.50 -26.13
N ARG A 116 34.86 29.02 -27.38
CA ARG A 116 33.94 27.96 -27.79
C ARG A 116 34.23 26.61 -27.12
N LEU A 117 35.47 26.37 -26.73
CA LEU A 117 35.92 25.15 -26.06
C LEU A 117 35.76 25.18 -24.54
N GLY A 118 35.22 26.27 -23.97
CA GLY A 118 34.89 26.37 -22.56
C GLY A 118 35.89 27.18 -21.72
N ALA A 119 36.81 27.92 -22.33
CA ALA A 119 37.59 28.92 -21.60
C ALA A 119 36.66 30.01 -21.05
N TYR A 120 36.92 30.47 -19.83
CA TYR A 120 36.16 31.55 -19.22
C TYR A 120 36.43 32.89 -19.90
N ASP A 121 37.71 33.20 -20.08
CA ASP A 121 38.16 34.42 -20.74
C ASP A 121 39.57 34.25 -21.33
N TYR A 122 40.03 35.27 -22.03
CA TYR A 122 41.37 35.33 -22.62
C TYR A 122 42.10 36.63 -22.25
N LEU A 123 43.43 36.55 -22.08
CA LEU A 123 44.32 37.66 -21.79
C LEU A 123 45.37 37.80 -22.90
N VAL A 124 45.64 39.03 -23.33
CA VAL A 124 46.65 39.32 -24.36
C VAL A 124 47.96 39.76 -23.70
N LYS A 125 49.05 39.03 -23.92
CA LYS A 125 50.39 39.36 -23.40
C LYS A 125 51.13 40.35 -24.31
N PRO A 126 51.88 41.31 -23.73
CA PRO A 126 51.95 41.64 -22.31
C PRO A 126 50.65 42.32 -21.86
N CYS A 127 50.08 41.87 -20.74
CA CYS A 127 48.88 42.46 -20.15
C CYS A 127 49.24 43.24 -18.88
N ASP A 128 48.41 44.23 -18.56
CA ASP A 128 48.43 44.88 -17.26
C ASP A 128 48.09 43.86 -16.15
N LEU A 129 48.81 43.91 -15.04
CA LEU A 129 48.60 43.01 -13.90
C LEU A 129 47.24 43.28 -13.23
N ASP A 130 46.74 44.52 -13.28
CA ASP A 130 45.39 44.83 -12.77
C ASP A 130 44.31 44.14 -13.61
N VAL A 131 44.52 44.03 -14.94
CA VAL A 131 43.60 43.31 -15.84
C VAL A 131 43.63 41.80 -15.57
N LEU A 132 44.80 41.25 -15.25
CA LEU A 132 44.95 39.86 -14.80
C LEU A 132 44.17 39.63 -13.49
N ALA A 133 44.35 40.48 -12.47
CA ALA A 133 43.63 40.37 -11.19
C ALA A 133 42.12 40.37 -11.39
N MET A 134 41.59 41.37 -12.12
CA MET A 134 40.16 41.48 -12.38
C MET A 134 39.59 40.26 -13.12
N THR A 135 40.36 39.69 -14.05
CA THR A 135 39.92 38.51 -14.82
C THR A 135 39.87 37.27 -13.93
N VAL A 136 40.88 37.09 -13.07
CA VAL A 136 40.95 36.01 -12.08
C VAL A 136 39.78 36.12 -11.09
N GLU A 137 39.53 37.29 -10.52
CA GLU A 137 38.46 37.51 -9.55
C GLU A 137 37.08 37.18 -10.15
N ARG A 138 36.79 37.69 -11.35
CA ARG A 138 35.51 37.41 -12.03
C ARG A 138 35.36 35.93 -12.42
N ALA A 139 36.45 35.27 -12.80
CA ALA A 139 36.47 33.84 -13.10
C ALA A 139 36.11 32.99 -11.87
N LEU A 140 36.71 33.33 -10.72
CA LEU A 140 36.47 32.65 -9.44
C LEU A 140 35.06 32.93 -8.91
N GLU A 141 34.56 34.16 -9.04
CA GLU A 141 33.17 34.51 -8.70
C GLU A 141 32.15 33.70 -9.52
N ARG A 142 32.35 33.60 -10.83
CA ARG A 142 31.45 32.77 -11.66
C ARG A 142 31.49 31.30 -11.27
N ARG A 143 32.66 30.77 -10.92
CA ARG A 143 32.81 29.39 -10.44
C ARG A 143 31.99 29.16 -9.17
N SER A 144 32.12 30.05 -8.19
CA SER A 144 31.41 29.91 -6.91
C SER A 144 29.90 29.95 -7.11
N LEU A 145 29.40 30.83 -7.99
CA LEU A 145 27.99 30.91 -8.36
C LEU A 145 27.50 29.63 -9.04
N LEU A 146 28.24 29.09 -10.01
CA LEU A 146 27.85 27.86 -10.71
C LEU A 146 27.84 26.63 -9.79
N ARG A 147 28.80 26.55 -8.87
CA ARG A 147 28.84 25.51 -7.85
C ARG A 147 27.66 25.61 -6.89
N ALA A 148 27.40 26.81 -6.37
CA ALA A 148 26.26 27.05 -5.50
C ALA A 148 24.94 26.67 -6.19
N ALA A 149 24.77 27.04 -7.46
CA ALA A 149 23.58 26.68 -8.25
C ALA A 149 23.41 25.16 -8.43
N ARG A 150 24.50 24.41 -8.68
CA ARG A 150 24.43 22.93 -8.74
C ARG A 150 24.05 22.33 -7.38
N GLN A 151 24.63 22.84 -6.30
CA GLN A 151 24.33 22.37 -4.95
C GLN A 151 22.86 22.60 -4.60
N TYR A 152 22.36 23.82 -4.81
CA TYR A 152 20.94 24.14 -4.60
C TYR A 152 20.01 23.26 -5.42
N LYS A 153 20.36 22.95 -6.67
CA LYS A 153 19.57 22.05 -7.51
C LYS A 153 19.46 20.65 -6.89
N LEU A 154 20.57 20.07 -6.46
CA LEU A 154 20.60 18.76 -5.82
C LEU A 154 19.78 18.74 -4.52
N ASP A 155 19.87 19.81 -3.73
CA ASP A 155 19.14 19.91 -2.46
C ASP A 155 17.62 20.04 -2.68
N ILE A 156 17.19 20.80 -3.70
CA ILE A 156 15.78 20.89 -4.10
C ILE A 156 15.27 19.53 -4.59
N GLU A 157 16.05 18.81 -5.41
CA GLU A 157 15.67 17.48 -5.90
C GLU A 157 15.47 16.50 -4.72
N ARG A 158 16.39 16.49 -3.75
CA ARG A 158 16.24 15.69 -2.52
C ARG A 158 15.00 16.06 -1.72
N SER A 159 14.80 17.35 -1.46
CA SER A 159 13.65 17.83 -0.68
C SER A 159 12.31 17.51 -1.37
N ASN A 160 12.25 17.59 -2.69
CA ASN A 160 11.05 17.25 -3.45
C ASN A 160 10.73 15.75 -3.37
N ASP A 161 11.76 14.88 -3.40
CA ASP A 161 11.58 13.45 -3.24
C ASP A 161 11.12 13.07 -1.82
N GLU A 162 11.68 13.71 -0.79
CA GLU A 162 11.21 13.56 0.59
C GLU A 162 9.76 14.02 0.76
N LEU A 163 9.41 15.18 0.21
CA LEU A 163 8.06 15.72 0.28
C LEU A 163 7.05 14.80 -0.42
N ARG A 164 7.40 14.24 -1.59
CA ARG A 164 6.57 13.26 -2.31
C ARG A 164 6.33 12.00 -1.48
N ARG A 165 7.36 11.48 -0.80
CA ARG A 165 7.23 10.31 0.08
C ARG A 165 6.31 10.61 1.26
N SER A 166 6.54 11.72 1.96
CA SER A 166 5.72 12.13 3.11
C SER A 166 4.26 12.38 2.70
N LYS A 167 4.01 13.00 1.55
CA LYS A 167 2.66 13.17 1.00
C LYS A 167 1.97 11.84 0.73
N ALA A 168 2.65 10.89 0.09
CA ALA A 168 2.08 9.57 -0.19
C ALA A 168 1.77 8.78 1.09
N GLU A 169 2.61 8.94 2.12
CA GLU A 169 2.38 8.35 3.45
C GLU A 169 1.16 8.98 4.14
N LEU A 170 1.05 10.32 4.13
CA LEU A 170 -0.10 11.04 4.67
C LEU A 170 -1.41 10.63 3.97
N GLU A 171 -1.42 10.52 2.64
CA GLU A 171 -2.61 10.10 1.88
C GLU A 171 -3.04 8.66 2.24
N ARG A 172 -2.08 7.76 2.46
CA ARG A 172 -2.37 6.39 2.94
C ARG A 172 -2.97 6.40 4.35
N LEU A 173 -2.34 7.11 5.28
CA LEU A 173 -2.81 7.20 6.66
C LEU A 173 -4.20 7.83 6.74
N GLN A 174 -4.45 8.90 5.97
CA GLN A 174 -5.76 9.54 5.91
C GLN A 174 -6.84 8.57 5.40
N THR A 175 -6.54 7.80 4.35
CA THR A 175 -7.48 6.80 3.83
C THR A 175 -7.80 5.73 4.88
N GLN A 176 -6.78 5.28 5.61
CA GLN A 176 -6.92 4.31 6.69
C GLN A 176 -7.75 4.84 7.86
N ILE A 177 -7.55 6.11 8.27
CA ILE A 177 -8.34 6.76 9.32
C ILE A 177 -9.80 6.91 8.88
N ILE A 178 -10.06 7.39 7.67
CA ILE A 178 -11.43 7.55 7.16
C ILE A 178 -12.14 6.19 7.10
N GLN A 179 -11.45 5.14 6.67
CA GLN A 179 -12.01 3.78 6.69
C GLN A 179 -12.27 3.33 8.13
N SER A 180 -11.32 3.49 9.04
CA SER A 180 -11.46 3.13 10.46
C SER A 180 -12.65 3.86 11.13
N GLU A 181 -12.79 5.16 10.92
CA GLU A 181 -13.88 5.97 11.47
C GLU A 181 -15.25 5.54 10.91
N LYS A 182 -15.32 5.26 9.60
CA LYS A 182 -16.51 4.66 8.99
C LYS A 182 -16.84 3.30 9.61
N MET A 183 -15.83 2.46 9.88
CA MET A 183 -16.02 1.15 10.50
C MET A 183 -16.48 1.25 11.95
N ALA A 184 -15.90 2.15 12.75
CA ALA A 184 -16.29 2.37 14.14
C ALA A 184 -17.74 2.88 14.23
N SER A 185 -18.12 3.83 13.36
CA SER A 185 -19.51 4.33 13.26
C SER A 185 -20.48 3.22 12.83
N LEU A 186 -20.10 2.40 11.84
CA LEU A 186 -20.91 1.25 11.44
C LEU A 186 -21.03 0.22 12.56
N GLY A 187 -19.97 -0.03 13.31
CA GLY A 187 -19.91 -1.00 14.41
C GLY A 187 -20.84 -0.64 15.57
N GLN A 188 -20.88 0.64 15.98
CA GLN A 188 -21.80 1.10 17.03
C GLN A 188 -23.27 1.02 16.60
N LEU A 189 -23.58 1.46 15.38
CA LEU A 189 -24.94 1.38 14.84
C LEU A 189 -25.37 -0.08 14.60
N ALA A 190 -24.46 -0.91 14.12
CA ALA A 190 -24.66 -2.34 13.91
C ALA A 190 -25.10 -3.06 15.18
N ALA A 191 -24.49 -2.79 16.33
CA ALA A 191 -24.83 -3.46 17.59
C ALA A 191 -26.25 -3.11 18.08
N GLY A 192 -26.65 -1.84 17.99
CA GLY A 192 -27.99 -1.37 18.37
C GLY A 192 -29.06 -1.89 17.42
N VAL A 193 -28.87 -1.69 16.11
CA VAL A 193 -29.80 -2.15 15.06
C VAL A 193 -29.93 -3.67 15.08
N ALA A 194 -28.84 -4.40 15.33
CA ALA A 194 -28.89 -5.86 15.45
C ALA A 194 -29.77 -6.33 16.59
N HIS A 195 -29.73 -5.67 17.74
CA HIS A 195 -30.59 -6.05 18.86
C HIS A 195 -32.06 -5.76 18.54
N GLU A 196 -32.35 -4.61 17.93
CA GLU A 196 -33.70 -4.20 17.57
C GLU A 196 -34.31 -5.02 16.45
N LEU A 197 -33.51 -5.55 15.51
CA LEU A 197 -33.98 -6.43 14.43
C LEU A 197 -34.12 -7.90 14.86
N ASN A 198 -33.29 -8.38 15.79
CA ASN A 198 -33.41 -9.74 16.31
C ASN A 198 -34.72 -9.96 17.07
N ASN A 199 -35.22 -8.93 17.76
CA ASN A 199 -36.45 -9.02 18.52
C ASN A 199 -37.69 -9.34 17.63
N PRO A 200 -38.04 -8.54 16.60
CA PRO A 200 -39.14 -8.86 15.68
C PRO A 200 -38.91 -10.15 14.89
N ALA A 201 -37.67 -10.43 14.45
CA ALA A 201 -37.37 -11.70 13.78
C ALA A 201 -37.61 -12.91 14.70
N GLY A 202 -37.28 -12.78 15.98
CA GLY A 202 -37.57 -13.77 17.01
C GLY A 202 -39.08 -14.01 17.17
N PHE A 203 -39.88 -12.94 17.24
CA PHE A 203 -41.33 -13.05 17.32
C PHE A 203 -41.94 -13.72 16.08
N ILE A 204 -41.51 -13.34 14.88
CA ILE A 204 -41.99 -13.95 13.63
C ILE A 204 -41.66 -15.44 13.62
N TYR A 205 -40.40 -15.80 13.87
CA TYR A 205 -39.96 -17.20 13.85
C TYR A 205 -40.72 -18.06 14.85
N GLY A 206 -40.84 -17.60 16.10
CA GLY A 206 -41.59 -18.33 17.14
C GLY A 206 -43.07 -18.47 16.82
N ASN A 207 -43.71 -17.42 16.31
CA ASN A 207 -45.11 -17.48 15.91
C ASN A 207 -45.34 -18.40 14.71
N MET A 208 -44.43 -18.43 13.73
CA MET A 208 -44.53 -19.34 12.58
C MET A 208 -44.40 -20.81 13.02
N GLU A 209 -43.56 -21.12 14.00
CA GLU A 209 -43.43 -22.48 14.55
C GLU A 209 -44.74 -22.95 15.20
N ILE A 210 -45.39 -22.07 15.98
CA ILE A 210 -46.71 -22.34 16.57
C ILE A 210 -47.77 -22.50 15.46
N LEU A 211 -47.76 -21.64 14.43
CA LEU A 211 -48.73 -21.70 13.33
C LEU A 211 -48.59 -23.01 12.53
N ASP A 212 -47.36 -23.46 12.29
CA ASP A 212 -47.06 -24.73 11.62
C ASP A 212 -47.55 -25.93 12.44
N GLU A 213 -47.35 -25.91 13.76
CA GLU A 213 -47.86 -26.93 14.68
C GLU A 213 -49.40 -27.00 14.67
N CYS A 214 -50.08 -25.85 14.78
CA CYS A 214 -51.54 -25.78 14.67
C CYS A 214 -52.04 -26.29 13.31
N THR A 215 -51.37 -25.88 12.22
CA THR A 215 -51.72 -26.28 10.85
C THR A 215 -51.59 -27.79 10.65
N ARG A 216 -50.52 -28.40 11.17
CA ARG A 216 -50.33 -29.86 11.15
C ARG A 216 -51.39 -30.58 11.98
N GLY A 217 -51.73 -30.05 13.15
CA GLY A 217 -52.80 -30.60 13.99
C GLY A 217 -54.16 -30.61 13.29
N LEU A 218 -54.52 -29.50 12.65
CA LEU A 218 -55.76 -29.39 11.86
C LEU A 218 -55.76 -30.34 10.66
N ALA A 219 -54.66 -30.41 9.92
CA ALA A 219 -54.53 -31.34 8.80
C ALA A 219 -54.69 -32.81 9.22
N CYS A 220 -54.11 -33.19 10.37
CA CYS A 220 -54.23 -34.54 10.92
C CYS A 220 -55.67 -34.87 11.33
N LEU A 221 -56.36 -33.93 11.98
CA LEU A 221 -57.77 -34.10 12.37
C LEU A 221 -58.69 -34.23 11.15
N LEU A 222 -58.46 -33.43 10.12
CA LEU A 222 -59.22 -33.49 8.87
C LEU A 222 -59.01 -34.83 8.14
N ALA A 223 -57.75 -35.28 8.02
CA ALA A 223 -57.43 -36.57 7.42
C ALA A 223 -58.09 -37.75 8.18
N PHE A 224 -58.22 -37.65 9.51
CA PHE A 224 -58.97 -38.64 10.29
C PHE A 224 -60.45 -38.66 9.91
N TYR A 225 -61.11 -37.51 9.79
CA TYR A 225 -62.52 -37.44 9.42
C TYR A 225 -62.79 -37.89 7.98
N GLU A 226 -61.86 -37.65 7.05
CA GLU A 226 -61.94 -38.19 5.67
C GLU A 226 -61.92 -39.72 5.64
N ALA A 227 -61.19 -40.35 6.58
CA ALA A 227 -61.09 -41.80 6.66
C ALA A 227 -62.33 -42.47 7.29
N VAL A 228 -63.25 -41.70 7.88
CA VAL A 228 -64.46 -42.23 8.52
C VAL A 228 -65.57 -42.44 7.47
N PRO A 229 -66.13 -43.66 7.33
CA PRO A 229 -67.22 -43.90 6.39
C PRO A 229 -68.50 -43.18 6.82
N LEU A 230 -68.97 -42.26 5.98
CA LEU A 230 -70.19 -41.47 6.18
C LEU A 230 -71.40 -42.09 5.47
N ALA A 231 -72.59 -41.88 6.04
CA ALA A 231 -73.85 -42.21 5.35
C ALA A 231 -73.98 -41.38 4.05
N PRO A 232 -74.63 -41.92 2.98
CA PRO A 232 -74.61 -41.31 1.64
C PRO A 232 -75.05 -39.84 1.58
N ASP A 233 -76.07 -39.46 2.37
CA ASP A 233 -76.59 -38.09 2.43
C ASP A 233 -75.61 -37.12 3.11
N LEU A 234 -74.92 -37.57 4.17
CA LEU A 234 -73.89 -36.78 4.85
C LEU A 234 -72.63 -36.66 3.99
N ALA A 235 -72.26 -37.71 3.26
CA ALA A 235 -71.12 -37.68 2.33
C ALA A 235 -71.33 -36.73 1.14
N ALA A 236 -72.58 -36.56 0.68
CA ALA A 236 -72.92 -35.58 -0.36
C ALA A 236 -72.85 -34.14 0.17
N ARG A 237 -73.25 -33.91 1.43
CA ARG A 237 -73.13 -32.61 2.10
C ARG A 237 -71.68 -32.24 2.40
N ALA A 238 -70.87 -33.19 2.87
CA ALA A 238 -69.45 -32.99 3.14
C ALA A 238 -68.68 -32.58 1.88
N ARG A 239 -68.86 -33.31 0.77
CA ARG A 239 -68.24 -32.98 -0.52
C ARG A 239 -68.58 -31.58 -1.04
N ARG A 240 -69.83 -31.13 -0.84
CA ARG A 240 -70.25 -29.79 -1.24
C ARG A 240 -69.51 -28.70 -0.44
N ILE A 241 -69.31 -28.93 0.86
CA ILE A 241 -68.54 -28.03 1.72
C ILE A 241 -67.05 -28.06 1.35
N GLU A 242 -66.49 -29.25 1.06
CA GLU A 242 -65.10 -29.40 0.59
C GLU A 242 -64.85 -28.62 -0.71
N GLU A 243 -65.78 -28.71 -1.68
CA GLU A 243 -65.72 -27.96 -2.95
C GLU A 243 -65.88 -26.44 -2.74
N GLU A 244 -66.73 -26.00 -1.80
CA GLU A 244 -66.92 -24.57 -1.49
C GLU A 244 -65.71 -23.95 -0.79
N VAL A 245 -65.05 -24.70 0.10
CA VAL A 245 -63.91 -24.23 0.90
C VAL A 245 -62.59 -24.39 0.15
N ASP A 246 -62.51 -25.31 -0.80
CA ASP A 246 -61.29 -25.71 -1.50
C ASP A 246 -60.11 -25.93 -0.53
N TYR A 247 -60.39 -26.74 0.50
CA TYR A 247 -59.52 -26.84 1.68
C TYR A 247 -58.11 -27.32 1.32
N GLY A 248 -57.99 -28.17 0.29
CA GLY A 248 -56.70 -28.73 -0.14
C GLY A 248 -55.75 -27.64 -0.65
N HIS A 249 -56.24 -26.71 -1.46
CA HIS A 249 -55.48 -25.54 -1.89
C HIS A 249 -55.21 -24.60 -0.70
N ALA A 250 -56.21 -24.32 0.14
CA ALA A 250 -56.03 -23.46 1.30
C ALA A 250 -54.95 -23.97 2.29
N LEU A 251 -54.89 -25.28 2.52
CA LEU A 251 -53.88 -25.90 3.39
C LEU A 251 -52.49 -25.87 2.74
N SER A 252 -52.41 -26.06 1.42
CA SER A 252 -51.16 -25.94 0.67
C SER A 252 -50.62 -24.51 0.72
N ASP A 253 -51.48 -23.51 0.48
CA ASP A 253 -51.13 -22.09 0.53
C ASP A 253 -50.67 -21.68 1.94
N LEU A 254 -51.38 -22.12 2.97
CA LEU A 254 -51.01 -21.82 4.36
C LEU A 254 -49.63 -22.38 4.71
N ARG A 255 -49.33 -23.61 4.28
CA ARG A 255 -48.00 -24.21 4.45
C ARG A 255 -46.92 -23.45 3.69
N SER A 256 -47.19 -23.03 2.46
CA SER A 256 -46.27 -22.22 1.66
C SER A 256 -45.96 -20.88 2.34
N ILE A 257 -47.00 -20.15 2.78
CA ILE A 257 -46.85 -18.85 3.44
C ILE A 257 -46.04 -18.97 4.75
N ILE A 258 -46.30 -20.01 5.54
CA ILE A 258 -45.53 -20.30 6.76
C ILE A 258 -44.06 -20.54 6.41
N ALA A 259 -43.78 -21.32 5.36
CA ALA A 259 -42.42 -21.59 4.92
C ALA A 259 -41.71 -20.30 4.46
N ASP A 260 -42.36 -19.50 3.61
CA ASP A 260 -41.80 -18.24 3.10
C ASP A 260 -41.52 -17.24 4.23
N CYS A 261 -42.42 -17.13 5.20
CA CYS A 261 -42.24 -16.24 6.36
C CYS A 261 -41.11 -16.71 7.28
N ARG A 262 -40.95 -18.03 7.44
CA ARG A 262 -39.86 -18.61 8.21
C ARG A 262 -38.52 -18.36 7.55
N GLU A 263 -38.42 -18.56 6.23
CA GLU A 263 -37.22 -18.25 5.45
C GLU A 263 -36.84 -16.77 5.56
N GLY A 264 -37.82 -15.86 5.41
CA GLY A 264 -37.62 -14.43 5.60
C GLY A 264 -37.08 -14.07 6.99
N ALA A 265 -37.61 -14.69 8.04
CA ALA A 265 -37.16 -14.47 9.42
C ALA A 265 -35.75 -15.03 9.69
N GLU A 266 -35.43 -16.20 9.15
CA GLU A 266 -34.07 -16.77 9.21
C GLU A 266 -33.07 -15.85 8.52
N ARG A 267 -33.44 -15.31 7.36
CA ARG A 267 -32.60 -14.38 6.62
C ARG A 267 -32.35 -13.07 7.35
N ILE A 268 -33.35 -12.54 8.06
CA ILE A 268 -33.14 -11.37 8.94
C ILE A 268 -32.15 -11.71 10.04
N ARG A 269 -32.28 -12.88 10.69
CA ARG A 269 -31.30 -13.33 11.69
C ARG A 269 -29.91 -13.44 11.10
N ASP A 270 -29.74 -14.01 9.91
CA ASP A 270 -28.43 -14.17 9.28
C ASP A 270 -27.78 -12.83 8.92
N VAL A 271 -28.56 -11.87 8.40
CA VAL A 271 -28.08 -10.49 8.14
C VAL A 271 -27.61 -9.84 9.45
N VAL A 272 -28.41 -9.95 10.49
CA VAL A 272 -28.13 -9.38 11.81
C VAL A 272 -26.92 -10.05 12.47
N GLN A 273 -26.79 -11.37 12.34
CA GLN A 273 -25.66 -12.14 12.87
C GLN A 273 -24.35 -11.69 12.20
N ASN A 274 -24.34 -11.58 10.88
CA ASN A 274 -23.20 -11.08 10.12
C ASN A 274 -22.83 -9.64 10.49
N LEU A 275 -23.85 -8.79 10.72
CA LEU A 275 -23.67 -7.42 11.17
C LEU A 275 -23.09 -7.33 12.60
N ARG A 276 -23.52 -8.19 13.53
CA ARG A 276 -22.93 -8.28 14.90
C ARG A 276 -21.49 -8.78 14.87
N THR A 277 -21.19 -9.76 14.03
CA THR A 277 -19.82 -10.27 13.92
C THR A 277 -18.87 -9.22 13.32
N PHE A 278 -19.37 -8.35 12.46
CA PHE A 278 -18.62 -7.19 11.97
C PHE A 278 -18.34 -6.14 13.07
N SER A 279 -19.29 -5.93 13.99
CA SER A 279 -19.17 -4.97 15.09
C SER A 279 -18.27 -5.46 16.24
N ARG A 280 -18.21 -6.78 16.48
CA ARG A 280 -17.45 -7.41 17.58
C ARG A 280 -15.98 -7.69 17.28
N LEU A 281 -15.40 -7.05 16.27
CA LEU A 281 -13.98 -7.24 15.93
C LEU A 281 -13.04 -6.83 17.08
N ASP A 282 -13.45 -6.01 18.05
CA ASP A 282 -12.54 -5.43 19.05
C ASP A 282 -12.38 -6.19 20.39
N GLU A 283 -13.15 -7.25 20.66
CA GLU A 283 -13.06 -7.99 21.95
C GLU A 283 -12.22 -9.28 21.91
N ALA A 284 -11.62 -9.64 20.77
CA ALA A 284 -10.86 -10.88 20.65
C ALA A 284 -9.46 -10.76 21.28
N GLU A 285 -9.06 -11.74 22.10
CA GLU A 285 -7.69 -11.84 22.62
C GLU A 285 -6.69 -12.21 21.50
N PHE A 286 -5.57 -11.50 21.45
CA PHE A 286 -4.45 -11.79 20.55
C PHE A 286 -3.56 -12.88 21.15
N LYS A 287 -3.48 -14.05 20.51
CA LYS A 287 -2.71 -15.19 21.04
C LYS A 287 -2.18 -16.09 19.93
N LYS A 288 -1.26 -17.00 20.27
CA LYS A 288 -0.84 -18.07 19.36
C LYS A 288 -1.94 -19.11 19.24
N VAL A 289 -2.36 -19.36 18.00
CA VAL A 289 -3.47 -20.26 17.67
C VAL A 289 -3.07 -21.19 16.54
N ASP A 290 -3.54 -22.43 16.59
CA ASP A 290 -3.47 -23.35 15.46
C ASP A 290 -4.57 -23.00 14.43
N ILE A 291 -4.17 -22.59 13.23
CA ILE A 291 -5.10 -22.25 12.14
C ILE A 291 -5.93 -23.47 11.72
N HIS A 292 -5.39 -24.69 11.81
CA HIS A 292 -6.12 -25.90 11.43
C HIS A 292 -7.30 -26.16 12.36
N GLU A 293 -7.16 -25.88 13.65
CA GLU A 293 -8.28 -25.98 14.62
C GLU A 293 -9.41 -25.00 14.25
N GLY A 294 -9.04 -23.77 13.86
CA GLY A 294 -9.98 -22.77 13.36
C GLY A 294 -10.70 -23.19 12.08
N LEU A 295 -9.98 -23.73 11.10
CA LEU A 295 -10.56 -24.23 9.85
C LEU A 295 -11.50 -25.43 10.11
N GLU A 296 -11.08 -26.40 10.90
CA GLU A 296 -11.89 -27.60 11.18
C GLU A 296 -13.14 -27.28 12.00
N SER A 297 -13.05 -26.38 12.97
CA SER A 297 -14.23 -25.93 13.72
C SER A 297 -15.24 -25.22 12.82
N THR A 298 -14.76 -24.37 11.91
CA THR A 298 -15.60 -23.70 10.90
C THR A 298 -16.26 -24.71 9.96
N LEU A 299 -15.51 -25.70 9.48
CA LEU A 299 -16.03 -26.77 8.60
C LEU A 299 -17.13 -27.60 9.27
N ARG A 300 -17.01 -27.89 10.57
CA ARG A 300 -18.07 -28.59 11.33
C ARG A 300 -19.37 -27.78 11.35
N LEU A 301 -19.29 -26.46 11.50
CA LEU A 301 -20.47 -25.58 11.46
C LEU A 301 -21.11 -25.56 10.06
N LEU A 302 -20.29 -25.66 9.02
CA LEU A 302 -20.73 -25.67 7.63
C LEU A 302 -21.13 -27.05 7.10
N ALA A 303 -21.20 -28.07 7.96
CA ALA A 303 -21.49 -29.44 7.55
C ALA A 303 -22.73 -29.55 6.66
N ARG A 304 -23.78 -28.75 6.91
CA ARG A 304 -25.01 -28.72 6.09
C ARG A 304 -24.76 -28.34 4.63
N TYR A 305 -23.89 -27.37 4.36
CA TYR A 305 -23.57 -26.89 3.01
C TYR A 305 -22.75 -27.91 2.21
N TYR A 306 -21.90 -28.67 2.89
CA TYR A 306 -21.04 -29.68 2.26
C TYR A 306 -21.65 -31.09 2.26
N SER A 307 -22.82 -31.28 2.89
CA SER A 307 -23.52 -32.57 2.96
C SER A 307 -24.79 -32.63 2.11
N ALA A 308 -25.45 -31.49 1.85
CA ALA A 308 -26.75 -31.45 1.17
C ALA A 308 -26.64 -31.48 -0.37
N ASP A 309 -25.60 -30.86 -0.96
CA ASP A 309 -25.50 -30.61 -2.41
C ASP A 309 -24.42 -31.43 -3.14
N GLY A 310 -23.80 -32.40 -2.45
CA GLY A 310 -22.79 -33.29 -3.05
C GLY A 310 -21.43 -32.63 -3.32
N VAL A 311 -21.18 -31.41 -2.83
CA VAL A 311 -19.87 -30.75 -2.95
C VAL A 311 -18.82 -31.50 -2.14
N ARG A 312 -17.81 -32.03 -2.81
CA ARG A 312 -16.71 -32.79 -2.22
C ARG A 312 -15.69 -31.83 -1.61
N LEU A 313 -15.44 -31.97 -0.31
CA LEU A 313 -14.42 -31.21 0.38
C LEU A 313 -13.08 -31.95 0.41
N SER A 314 -12.04 -31.33 -0.14
CA SER A 314 -10.66 -31.84 -0.15
C SER A 314 -9.76 -30.99 0.75
N ARG A 315 -8.92 -31.64 1.55
CA ARG A 315 -8.05 -31.00 2.55
C ARG A 315 -6.60 -31.40 2.27
N ASP A 316 -5.73 -30.42 2.09
CA ASP A 316 -4.30 -30.60 1.92
C ASP A 316 -3.57 -29.65 2.87
N TYR A 317 -3.40 -30.10 4.11
CA TYR A 317 -2.79 -29.31 5.17
C TYR A 317 -1.31 -29.65 5.29
N ALA A 318 -0.45 -28.66 5.01
CA ALA A 318 0.95 -28.74 5.42
C ALA A 318 1.09 -28.39 6.91
N GLU A 319 2.15 -28.88 7.55
CA GLU A 319 2.48 -28.50 8.94
C GLU A 319 2.72 -26.99 9.04
N LEU A 320 1.93 -26.33 9.89
CA LEU A 320 2.03 -24.92 10.20
C LEU A 320 2.33 -24.72 11.69
N PRO A 321 3.27 -23.84 12.05
CA PRO A 321 3.43 -23.45 13.45
C PRO A 321 2.22 -22.61 13.93
N PRO A 322 1.98 -22.53 15.25
CA PRO A 322 0.97 -21.65 15.81
C PRO A 322 1.21 -20.18 15.41
N VAL A 323 0.14 -19.51 14.97
CA VAL A 323 0.17 -18.15 14.43
C VAL A 323 -0.38 -17.16 15.45
N ASP A 324 0.32 -16.05 15.64
CA ASP A 324 -0.13 -14.92 16.47
C ASP A 324 -1.30 -14.19 15.79
N CYS A 325 -2.51 -14.40 16.30
CA CYS A 325 -3.72 -13.86 15.69
C CYS A 325 -4.90 -13.68 16.66
N PHE A 326 -5.92 -12.98 16.17
CA PHE A 326 -7.25 -12.93 16.78
C PHE A 326 -8.09 -14.10 16.26
N ALA A 327 -8.14 -15.20 17.02
CA ALA A 327 -8.79 -16.46 16.59
C ALA A 327 -10.21 -16.27 16.02
N GLY A 328 -11.05 -15.50 16.73
CA GLY A 328 -12.43 -15.25 16.32
C GLY A 328 -12.53 -14.50 14.99
N GLN A 329 -11.61 -13.57 14.72
CA GLN A 329 -11.59 -12.84 13.46
C GLN A 329 -11.13 -13.73 12.30
N LEU A 330 -10.07 -14.53 12.48
CA LEU A 330 -9.65 -15.45 11.42
C LEU A 330 -10.70 -16.53 11.13
N ASN A 331 -11.40 -17.03 12.16
CA ASN A 331 -12.52 -17.95 11.93
C ASN A 331 -13.64 -17.31 11.10
N GLN A 332 -13.86 -16.00 11.23
CA GLN A 332 -14.79 -15.29 10.36
C GLN A 332 -14.30 -15.22 8.90
N VAL A 333 -13.00 -15.02 8.68
CA VAL A 333 -12.39 -15.10 7.34
C VAL A 333 -12.66 -16.47 6.73
N TRP A 334 -12.41 -17.55 7.47
CA TRP A 334 -12.65 -18.92 7.03
C TRP A 334 -14.12 -19.16 6.72
N LEU A 335 -15.03 -18.73 7.60
CA LEU A 335 -16.46 -18.88 7.41
C LEU A 335 -16.92 -18.22 6.11
N ASN A 336 -16.51 -16.96 5.87
CA ASN A 336 -16.89 -16.21 4.69
C ASN A 336 -16.39 -16.87 3.40
N LEU A 337 -15.12 -17.27 3.36
CA LEU A 337 -14.52 -17.89 2.19
C LEU A 337 -15.12 -19.27 1.90
N LEU A 338 -15.35 -20.08 2.93
CA LEU A 338 -15.92 -21.43 2.78
C LEU A 338 -17.40 -21.41 2.42
N VAL A 339 -18.18 -20.44 2.92
CA VAL A 339 -19.58 -20.27 2.49
C VAL A 339 -19.63 -19.84 1.02
N ASN A 340 -18.80 -18.86 0.63
CA ASN A 340 -18.73 -18.41 -0.76
C ASN A 340 -18.31 -19.54 -1.70
N ALA A 341 -17.31 -20.34 -1.32
CA ALA A 341 -16.86 -21.49 -2.11
C ALA A 341 -17.96 -22.55 -2.26
N ALA A 342 -18.65 -22.91 -1.17
CA ALA A 342 -19.74 -23.88 -1.21
C ALA A 342 -20.90 -23.43 -2.10
N GLN A 343 -21.25 -22.15 -2.05
CA GLN A 343 -22.34 -21.58 -2.86
C GLN A 343 -21.97 -21.40 -4.33
N ALA A 344 -20.68 -21.20 -4.64
CA ALA A 344 -20.21 -21.06 -6.01
C ALA A 344 -19.94 -22.42 -6.69
N ALA A 345 -19.58 -23.44 -5.91
CA ALA A 345 -19.26 -24.78 -6.39
C ALA A 345 -20.40 -25.39 -7.22
N ARG A 346 -20.05 -26.23 -8.19
CA ARG A 346 -21.05 -26.95 -8.99
C ARG A 346 -21.71 -28.03 -8.15
N ALA A 347 -22.94 -28.42 -8.52
CA ALA A 347 -23.57 -29.61 -7.94
C ALA A 347 -22.65 -30.84 -8.17
N GLY A 348 -22.21 -31.49 -7.08
CA GLY A 348 -21.23 -32.57 -7.15
C GLY A 348 -19.76 -32.17 -7.36
N GLY A 349 -19.45 -30.86 -7.33
CA GLY A 349 -18.11 -30.29 -7.54
C GLY A 349 -17.15 -30.48 -6.37
N GLU A 350 -15.97 -29.86 -6.43
CA GLU A 350 -14.93 -29.91 -5.39
C GLU A 350 -14.63 -28.52 -4.81
N VAL A 351 -14.59 -28.42 -3.48
CA VAL A 351 -13.94 -27.32 -2.76
C VAL A 351 -12.67 -27.84 -2.12
N ARG A 352 -11.54 -27.21 -2.39
CA ARG A 352 -10.22 -27.61 -1.89
C ARG A 352 -9.64 -26.56 -0.96
N ILE A 353 -9.20 -27.00 0.20
CA ILE A 353 -8.48 -26.18 1.17
C ILE A 353 -7.03 -26.64 1.22
N THR A 354 -6.10 -25.74 0.93
CA THR A 354 -4.68 -26.03 1.06
C THR A 354 -4.03 -25.07 2.05
N THR A 355 -3.23 -25.59 2.98
CA THR A 355 -2.37 -24.75 3.81
C THR A 355 -0.91 -24.98 3.47
N ARG A 356 -0.13 -23.90 3.41
CA ARG A 356 1.31 -23.92 3.12
C ARG A 356 2.01 -22.89 4.00
N ARG A 357 3.27 -23.18 4.32
CA ARG A 357 4.18 -22.19 4.90
C ARG A 357 5.01 -21.57 3.80
N ASP A 358 5.02 -20.26 3.72
CA ASP A 358 5.91 -19.50 2.84
C ASP A 358 6.76 -18.54 3.68
N GLY A 359 7.98 -18.97 4.01
CA GLY A 359 8.86 -18.24 4.94
C GLY A 359 8.24 -18.02 6.32
N GLN A 360 7.94 -16.76 6.65
CA GLN A 360 7.28 -16.34 7.90
C GLN A 360 5.78 -16.08 7.73
N MET A 361 5.19 -16.53 6.63
CA MET A 361 3.77 -16.41 6.35
C MET A 361 3.10 -17.79 6.38
N ALA A 362 1.96 -17.89 7.06
CA ALA A 362 1.00 -18.97 6.91
C ALA A 362 0.05 -18.62 5.76
N VAL A 363 0.02 -19.48 4.75
CA VAL A 363 -0.78 -19.30 3.54
C VAL A 363 -1.92 -20.32 3.53
N VAL A 364 -3.15 -19.84 3.45
CA VAL A 364 -4.36 -20.65 3.33
C VAL A 364 -5.02 -20.34 1.99
N ARG A 365 -5.24 -21.37 1.18
CA ARG A 365 -5.99 -21.26 -0.08
C ARG A 365 -7.30 -22.00 0.01
N VAL A 366 -8.36 -21.35 -0.44
CA VAL A 366 -9.68 -21.94 -0.62
C VAL A 366 -10.03 -21.84 -2.10
N SER A 367 -10.14 -22.99 -2.75
CA SER A 367 -10.44 -23.11 -4.18
C SER A 367 -11.80 -23.79 -4.37
N ASP A 368 -12.62 -23.23 -5.25
CA ASP A 368 -13.85 -23.85 -5.75
C ASP A 368 -13.74 -24.12 -7.26
N ASP A 369 -14.55 -25.04 -7.77
CA ASP A 369 -14.67 -25.37 -9.19
C ASP A 369 -15.90 -24.72 -9.85
N GLY A 370 -16.40 -23.63 -9.25
CA GLY A 370 -17.66 -23.00 -9.56
C GLY A 370 -17.71 -22.23 -10.89
N GLN A 371 -18.64 -21.27 -10.93
CA GLN A 371 -18.83 -20.38 -12.08
C GLN A 371 -17.69 -19.35 -12.25
N GLY A 372 -16.85 -19.16 -11.24
CA GLY A 372 -15.80 -18.13 -11.23
C GLY A 372 -16.35 -16.70 -11.17
N ILE A 373 -15.45 -15.73 -11.31
CA ILE A 373 -15.72 -14.29 -11.18
C ILE A 373 -15.31 -13.60 -12.48
N ALA A 374 -16.16 -12.69 -12.96
CA ALA A 374 -15.88 -11.91 -14.15
C ALA A 374 -14.69 -10.94 -13.92
N PRO A 375 -13.79 -10.72 -14.90
CA PRO A 375 -12.62 -9.85 -14.74
C PRO A 375 -12.96 -8.41 -14.31
N GLU A 376 -14.12 -7.92 -14.71
CA GLU A 376 -14.61 -6.58 -14.38
C GLU A 376 -14.95 -6.45 -12.88
N ASP A 377 -15.41 -7.54 -12.26
CA ASP A 377 -15.86 -7.57 -10.88
C ASP A 377 -14.73 -7.81 -9.88
N LEU A 378 -13.60 -8.41 -10.31
CA LEU A 378 -12.44 -8.71 -9.45
C LEU A 378 -11.91 -7.50 -8.66
N LYS A 379 -12.05 -6.29 -9.20
CA LYS A 379 -11.62 -5.05 -8.53
C LYS A 379 -12.58 -4.57 -7.44
N ARG A 380 -13.82 -5.05 -7.48
CA ARG A 380 -14.95 -4.59 -6.65
C ARG A 380 -15.44 -5.62 -5.66
N ILE A 381 -15.00 -6.88 -5.76
CA ILE A 381 -15.45 -7.94 -4.84
C ILE A 381 -15.14 -7.68 -3.35
N PHE A 382 -14.18 -6.81 -3.07
CA PHE A 382 -13.82 -6.40 -1.70
C PHE A 382 -14.52 -5.08 -1.28
N ASP A 383 -15.25 -4.44 -2.18
CA ASP A 383 -16.03 -3.24 -1.86
C ASP A 383 -17.23 -3.63 -0.98
N PRO A 384 -17.51 -2.91 0.11
CA PRO A 384 -18.68 -3.16 0.94
C PRO A 384 -19.98 -3.11 0.13
N PHE A 385 -20.90 -4.03 0.41
CA PHE A 385 -22.22 -4.18 -0.23
C PHE A 385 -22.19 -4.61 -1.71
N PHE A 386 -21.01 -4.89 -2.28
CA PHE A 386 -20.93 -5.43 -3.62
C PHE A 386 -21.30 -6.92 -3.63
N THR A 387 -22.27 -7.31 -4.46
CA THR A 387 -22.64 -8.71 -4.65
C THR A 387 -23.13 -8.95 -6.08
N THR A 388 -22.78 -10.09 -6.65
CA THR A 388 -23.27 -10.56 -7.97
C THR A 388 -24.49 -11.48 -7.84
N LYS A 389 -24.93 -11.76 -6.60
CA LYS A 389 -26.08 -12.62 -6.33
C LYS A 389 -27.40 -11.86 -6.55
N PRO A 390 -28.51 -12.58 -6.82
CA PRO A 390 -29.84 -11.99 -6.89
C PRO A 390 -30.16 -11.15 -5.67
N VAL A 391 -31.03 -10.14 -5.85
CA VAL A 391 -31.43 -9.20 -4.79
C VAL A 391 -31.94 -9.99 -3.59
N GLY A 392 -31.10 -10.05 -2.58
CA GLY A 392 -31.41 -10.71 -1.33
C GLY A 392 -30.55 -11.89 -0.90
N GLU A 393 -29.91 -12.60 -1.82
CA GLU A 393 -29.14 -13.81 -1.49
C GLU A 393 -27.69 -13.50 -1.07
N GLY A 394 -27.26 -12.25 -1.26
CA GLY A 394 -25.93 -11.77 -0.87
C GLY A 394 -26.00 -10.46 -0.09
N THR A 395 -25.35 -10.41 1.07
CA THR A 395 -25.19 -9.17 1.86
C THR A 395 -24.08 -8.27 1.30
N GLY A 396 -23.17 -8.82 0.50
CA GLY A 396 -22.01 -8.11 -0.05
C GLY A 396 -21.00 -7.63 1.00
N LEU A 397 -21.09 -8.11 2.24
CA LEU A 397 -20.20 -7.69 3.32
C LEU A 397 -19.09 -8.72 3.60
N GLY A 398 -19.29 -10.00 3.27
CA GLY A 398 -18.38 -11.08 3.67
C GLY A 398 -16.93 -10.86 3.22
N LEU A 399 -16.71 -10.54 1.95
CA LEU A 399 -15.35 -10.34 1.42
C LEU A 399 -14.71 -9.03 1.89
N SER A 400 -15.49 -7.96 2.10
CA SER A 400 -14.96 -6.71 2.69
C SER A 400 -14.55 -6.91 4.15
N VAL A 401 -15.33 -7.67 4.94
CA VAL A 401 -14.96 -8.08 6.31
C VAL A 401 -13.66 -8.88 6.27
N THR A 402 -13.58 -9.85 5.37
CA THR A 402 -12.39 -10.69 5.21
C THR A 402 -11.15 -9.85 4.91
N TYR A 403 -11.25 -8.90 3.99
CA TYR A 403 -10.14 -8.01 3.65
C TYR A 403 -9.66 -7.21 4.87
N SER A 404 -10.58 -6.55 5.59
CA SER A 404 -10.23 -5.75 6.78
C SER A 404 -9.59 -6.57 7.90
N ILE A 405 -10.07 -7.80 8.13
CA ILE A 405 -9.47 -8.70 9.12
C ILE A 405 -8.05 -9.10 8.71
N VAL A 406 -7.84 -9.49 7.46
CA VAL A 406 -6.53 -9.90 6.95
C VAL A 406 -5.54 -8.73 7.01
N GLU A 407 -5.97 -7.52 6.66
CA GLU A 407 -5.18 -6.30 6.75
C GLU A 407 -4.81 -5.95 8.21
N ARG A 408 -5.75 -6.11 9.16
CA ARG A 408 -5.49 -5.94 10.61
C ARG A 408 -4.40 -6.90 11.12
N HIS A 409 -4.30 -8.09 10.53
CA HIS A 409 -3.23 -9.05 10.80
C HIS A 409 -1.95 -8.81 10.00
N ARG A 410 -1.85 -7.68 9.27
CA ARG A 410 -0.76 -7.36 8.33
C ARG A 410 -0.55 -8.45 7.27
N GLY A 411 -1.63 -9.16 6.96
CA GLY A 411 -1.67 -10.18 5.93
C GLY A 411 -2.03 -9.63 4.57
N THR A 412 -2.12 -10.52 3.60
CA THR A 412 -2.60 -10.20 2.25
C THR A 412 -3.67 -11.21 1.83
N ILE A 413 -4.70 -10.73 1.13
CA ILE A 413 -5.67 -11.58 0.46
C ILE A 413 -5.61 -11.30 -1.04
N SER A 414 -5.61 -12.36 -1.84
CA SER A 414 -5.66 -12.29 -3.30
C SER A 414 -6.67 -13.31 -3.84
N VAL A 415 -7.15 -13.06 -5.05
CA VAL A 415 -8.06 -13.95 -5.74
C VAL A 415 -7.56 -14.21 -7.15
N GLU A 416 -7.61 -15.47 -7.56
CA GLU A 416 -7.41 -15.90 -8.93
C GLU A 416 -8.71 -16.57 -9.37
N SER A 417 -9.34 -16.08 -10.45
CA SER A 417 -10.56 -16.69 -10.94
C SER A 417 -10.63 -16.60 -12.45
N THR A 418 -11.15 -17.67 -13.06
CA THR A 418 -11.45 -17.71 -14.48
C THR A 418 -12.92 -18.06 -14.63
N PRO A 419 -13.70 -17.27 -15.40
CA PRO A 419 -15.11 -17.57 -15.65
C PRO A 419 -15.30 -19.01 -16.14
N GLY A 420 -16.24 -19.72 -15.53
CA GLY A 420 -16.55 -21.11 -15.81
C GLY A 420 -15.49 -22.12 -15.37
N HIS A 421 -14.51 -21.74 -14.53
CA HIS A 421 -13.48 -22.65 -13.98
C HIS A 421 -13.28 -22.51 -12.46
N GLY A 422 -14.07 -21.66 -11.79
CA GLY A 422 -14.02 -21.44 -10.35
C GLY A 422 -13.13 -20.29 -9.90
N ALA A 423 -12.96 -20.16 -8.59
CA ALA A 423 -12.12 -19.15 -7.96
C ALA A 423 -11.20 -19.77 -6.90
N THR A 424 -10.04 -19.14 -6.70
CA THR A 424 -9.08 -19.48 -5.65
C THR A 424 -8.74 -18.23 -4.86
N PHE A 425 -9.16 -18.20 -3.60
CA PHE A 425 -8.79 -17.16 -2.66
C PHE A 425 -7.56 -17.60 -1.87
N THR A 426 -6.53 -16.76 -1.84
CA THR A 426 -5.30 -16.99 -1.09
C THR A 426 -5.17 -15.94 0.01
N VAL A 427 -5.16 -16.39 1.25
CA VAL A 427 -4.95 -15.56 2.45
C VAL A 427 -3.57 -15.88 3.03
N SER A 428 -2.75 -14.86 3.23
CA SER A 428 -1.41 -14.97 3.82
C SER A 428 -1.33 -14.16 5.09
N ILE A 429 -1.00 -14.78 6.23
CA ILE A 429 -0.90 -14.16 7.55
C ILE A 429 0.51 -14.36 8.12
N PRO A 430 1.17 -13.34 8.70
CA PRO A 430 2.45 -13.51 9.38
C PRO A 430 2.33 -14.46 10.57
N ILE A 431 3.26 -15.41 10.69
CA ILE A 431 3.29 -16.41 11.79
C ILE A 431 3.59 -15.72 13.13
N ASP A 432 4.58 -14.84 13.14
CA ASP A 432 5.00 -14.05 14.30
C ASP A 432 4.70 -12.57 14.00
N ALA A 433 3.54 -12.10 14.45
CA ALA A 433 3.18 -10.68 14.33
C ALA A 433 3.80 -9.87 15.49
N PRO A 434 4.40 -8.69 15.23
CA PRO A 434 4.93 -7.84 16.30
C PRO A 434 3.83 -7.47 17.30
N ARG A 435 4.09 -7.66 18.59
CA ARG A 435 3.17 -7.42 19.72
C ARG A 435 2.70 -5.96 19.90
N ASP A 436 3.06 -5.02 19.02
CA ASP A 436 2.74 -3.59 19.13
C ASP A 436 1.24 -3.26 18.96
N ALA A 437 0.35 -4.25 19.01
CA ALA A 437 -1.10 -4.08 18.94
C ALA A 437 -1.74 -3.52 20.24
N GLU A 438 -0.98 -3.29 21.31
CA GLU A 438 -1.51 -2.85 22.61
C GLU A 438 -1.20 -1.39 23.03
N GLY A 439 -0.61 -0.56 22.17
CA GLY A 439 -0.02 0.72 22.62
C GLY A 439 -0.66 2.02 22.11
N ALA A 440 -1.97 2.27 22.25
CA ALA A 440 -2.49 3.65 22.08
C ALA A 440 -3.77 4.05 22.83
N GLU A 441 -4.70 3.16 23.20
CA GLU A 441 -6.03 3.63 23.68
C GLU A 441 -6.48 3.09 25.06
N GLY A 442 -5.63 2.38 25.80
CA GLY A 442 -6.01 1.69 27.04
C GLY A 442 -5.70 2.38 28.38
N GLN A 443 -5.24 3.64 28.43
CA GLN A 443 -4.89 4.31 29.70
C GLN A 443 -5.46 5.73 29.82
N THR A 444 -6.78 5.89 29.85
CA THR A 444 -7.37 7.06 30.52
C THR A 444 -8.78 6.78 31.01
N HIS A 445 -8.95 6.00 32.08
CA HIS A 445 -10.04 6.18 33.05
C HIS A 445 -9.78 5.34 34.30
N GLN A 446 -8.95 5.87 35.18
CA GLN A 446 -9.07 5.66 36.63
C GLN A 446 -8.37 6.82 37.34
N ARG A 447 -9.15 7.87 37.62
CA ARG A 447 -9.04 8.70 38.82
C ARG A 447 -10.30 9.51 39.00
#